data_AF-A0A1Y1SIH3-F1
#
_entry.id   AF-A0A1Y1SIH3-F1
#
_cell.length_a   1.000
_cell.length_b   1.000
_cell.length_c   1.000
_cell.angle_alpha   90.00
_cell.angle_beta   90.00
_cell.angle_gamma   90.00
#
_symmetry.space_group_name_H-M   'P 1'
#
loop_
_entity.id
_entity.type
_entity.pdbx_description
1 polymer ?
#
loop_
_entity_poly.entity_id
_entity_poly.type
_entity_poly.pdbx_seq_one_letter_code
_entity_poly.pdbx_strand_id
1 'polypeptide(L)'
;MQKTLMTPEEIVNALNSAMANSGALDGDCKECQVRRIGRVTEQEAGQLGRNWNVEMVNGECLGECMAVLTEVAKEVGRKLDASW
;
A
#
# COMPACT_ATOMS: atom_id res chain seq x y z
N MET A 1 -9.40 2.02 -17.41
CA MET A 1 -9.95 1.00 -16.50
C MET A 1 -10.56 1.69 -15.31
N GLN A 2 -11.80 1.36 -14.96
CA GLN A 2 -12.42 1.86 -13.73
C GLN A 2 -11.85 1.07 -12.56
N LYS A 3 -11.44 1.76 -11.49
CA LYS A 3 -10.92 1.12 -10.28
C LYS A 3 -12.05 0.64 -9.39
N THR A 4 -11.78 -0.40 -8.63
CA THR A 4 -12.70 -0.90 -7.61
C THR A 4 -12.57 -0.05 -6.35
N LEU A 5 -13.70 0.38 -5.80
CA LEU A 5 -13.74 1.05 -4.50
C LEU A 5 -13.78 -0.01 -3.39
N MET A 6 -12.91 0.17 -2.40
CA MET A 6 -12.81 -0.71 -1.23
C MET A 6 -12.65 0.12 0.04
N THR A 7 -13.04 -0.45 1.17
CA THR A 7 -12.77 0.17 2.47
C THR A 7 -11.26 0.26 2.72
N PRO A 8 -10.80 1.22 3.55
CA PRO A 8 -9.39 1.30 3.91
C PRO A 8 -8.82 -0.01 4.47
N GLU A 9 -9.61 -0.74 5.26
CA GLU A 9 -9.24 -2.04 5.83
C GLU A 9 -9.02 -3.11 4.76
N GLU A 10 -9.90 -3.20 3.76
CA GLU A 10 -9.74 -4.13 2.64
C GLU A 10 -8.49 -3.81 1.81
N ILE A 11 -8.17 -2.54 1.62
CA ILE A 11 -6.95 -2.13 0.90
C ILE A 11 -5.71 -2.48 1.71
N VAL A 12 -5.73 -2.29 3.03
CA VAL A 12 -4.64 -2.74 3.92
C VAL A 12 -4.45 -4.25 3.81
N ASN A 13 -5.54 -5.03 3.81
CA ASN A 13 -5.47 -6.48 3.64
C ASN A 13 -4.91 -6.88 2.27
N ALA A 14 -5.28 -6.16 1.20
CA ALA A 14 -4.74 -6.36 -0.13
C ALA A 14 -3.24 -6.04 -0.20
N LEU A 15 -2.80 -4.94 0.42
CA LEU A 15 -1.39 -4.56 0.55
C LEU A 15 -0.58 -5.64 1.27
N ASN A 16 -1.05 -6.07 2.45
CA ASN A 16 -0.36 -7.10 3.24
C ASN A 16 -0.30 -8.44 2.51
N SER A 17 -1.38 -8.83 1.83
CA SER A 17 -1.39 -10.04 1.01
C SER A 17 -0.42 -9.94 -0.16
N ALA A 18 -0.35 -8.79 -0.83
CA ALA A 18 0.58 -8.56 -1.95
C ALA A 18 2.03 -8.52 -1.47
N MET A 19 2.30 -7.89 -0.32
CA MET A 19 3.61 -7.92 0.35
C MET A 19 4.02 -9.36 0.66
N ALA A 20 3.20 -10.13 1.38
CA ALA A 20 3.53 -11.50 1.79
C ALA A 20 3.82 -12.45 0.60
N ASN A 21 3.21 -12.20 -0.56
CA ASN A 21 3.42 -12.97 -1.79
C ASN A 21 4.56 -12.42 -2.68
N SER A 22 5.16 -11.29 -2.32
CA SER A 22 6.25 -10.70 -3.07
C SER A 22 7.53 -11.53 -2.89
N GLY A 23 8.01 -12.12 -3.98
CA GLY A 23 9.30 -12.82 -4.00
C GLY A 23 10.52 -11.90 -3.83
N ALA A 24 10.31 -10.58 -3.71
CA ALA A 24 11.36 -9.58 -3.45
C ALA A 24 11.57 -9.32 -1.95
N LEU A 25 10.73 -9.84 -1.06
CA LEU A 25 10.94 -9.75 0.39
C LEU A 25 11.71 -10.97 0.89
N ASP A 26 12.83 -10.73 1.55
CA ASP A 26 13.60 -11.74 2.30
C ASP A 26 13.69 -11.36 3.79
N GLY A 27 13.80 -12.38 4.65
CA GLY A 27 13.98 -12.21 6.11
C GLY A 27 12.91 -11.31 6.76
N ASP A 28 13.38 -10.35 7.54
CA ASP A 28 12.57 -9.42 8.36
C ASP A 28 11.58 -8.58 7.53
N CYS A 29 11.81 -8.41 6.22
CA CYS A 29 10.88 -7.68 5.37
C CYS A 29 9.51 -8.36 5.23
N LYS A 30 9.41 -9.68 5.45
CA LYS A 30 8.12 -10.41 5.48
C LYS A 30 7.30 -10.11 6.72
N GLU A 31 7.95 -9.65 7.79
CA GLU A 31 7.27 -9.24 9.02
C GLU A 31 6.72 -7.82 8.93
N CYS A 32 7.14 -7.04 7.91
CA CYS A 32 6.56 -5.73 7.66
C CYS A 32 5.07 -5.85 7.29
N GLN A 33 4.23 -5.21 8.10
CA GLN A 33 2.79 -5.14 7.87
C GLN A 33 2.34 -3.69 7.79
N VAL A 34 1.58 -3.38 6.75
CA VAL A 34 0.80 -2.16 6.68
C VAL A 34 -0.32 -2.25 7.71
N ARG A 35 -0.41 -1.25 8.59
CA ARG A 35 -1.45 -1.18 9.62
C ARG A 35 -2.64 -0.33 9.19
N ARG A 36 -2.37 0.75 8.46
CA ARG A 36 -3.40 1.69 8.03
C ARG A 36 -2.96 2.48 6.79
N ILE A 37 -3.94 3.01 6.07
CA ILE A 37 -3.74 3.97 4.99
C ILE A 37 -4.48 5.26 5.32
N GLY A 38 -3.95 6.37 4.81
CA GLY A 38 -4.48 7.70 4.98
C GLY A 38 -5.00 8.27 3.67
N ARG A 39 -5.91 9.23 3.77
CA ARG A 39 -6.40 10.00 2.63
C ARG A 39 -5.30 10.93 2.14
N VAL A 40 -5.14 11.03 0.83
CA VAL A 40 -4.26 12.02 0.20
C VAL A 40 -5.08 13.14 -0.45
N THR A 41 -4.40 14.25 -0.73
CA THR A 41 -4.97 15.35 -1.51
C THR A 41 -5.23 14.93 -2.96
N GLU A 42 -6.06 15.66 -3.69
CA GLU A 42 -6.32 15.38 -5.12
C GLU A 42 -5.04 15.48 -5.97
N GLN A 43 -4.15 16.40 -5.62
CA GLN A 43 -2.85 16.55 -6.29
C GLN A 43 -1.98 15.31 -6.10
N GLU A 44 -1.84 14.84 -4.86
CA GLU A 44 -1.12 13.61 -4.55
C GLU A 44 -1.79 12.40 -5.21
N ALA A 45 -3.12 12.35 -5.23
CA ALA A 45 -3.85 11.26 -5.88
C ALA A 45 -3.54 11.17 -7.37
N GLY A 46 -3.41 12.31 -8.05
CA GLY A 46 -2.99 12.38 -9.46
C GLY A 46 -1.57 11.87 -9.68
N GLN A 47 -0.64 12.16 -8.76
CA GLN A 47 0.75 11.70 -8.84
C GLN A 47 0.91 10.22 -8.51
N LEU A 48 0.25 9.77 -7.45
CA LEU A 48 0.31 8.40 -6.96
C LEU A 48 -0.56 7.45 -7.78
N GLY A 49 -1.51 8.00 -8.55
CA GLY A 49 -2.52 7.26 -9.27
C GLY A 49 -3.42 6.46 -8.32
N ARG A 50 -3.72 6.97 -7.12
CA ARG A 50 -4.57 6.38 -6.06
C ARG A 50 -4.95 7.43 -5.01
N ASN A 51 -6.12 7.32 -4.38
CA ASN A 51 -6.59 8.32 -3.42
C ASN A 51 -6.17 8.08 -1.95
N TRP A 52 -5.16 7.24 -1.74
CA TRP A 52 -4.65 6.86 -0.43
C TRP A 52 -3.12 6.69 -0.44
N ASN A 53 -2.51 6.81 0.74
CA ASN A 53 -1.11 6.46 0.95
C ASN A 53 -0.94 5.65 2.23
N VAL A 54 0.10 4.82 2.30
CA VAL A 54 0.41 4.05 3.51
C VAL A 54 0.85 5.02 4.61
N GLU A 55 0.22 4.91 5.77
CA GLU A 55 0.69 5.61 6.96
C GLU A 55 1.63 4.70 7.72
N MET A 56 2.89 5.09 7.76
CA MET A 56 3.93 4.35 8.47
C MET A 56 3.75 4.55 9.98
N VAL A 57 3.22 3.53 10.65
CA VAL A 57 3.11 3.50 12.11
C VAL A 57 4.21 2.56 12.63
N ASN A 58 5.00 3.01 13.58
CA ASN A 58 6.06 2.24 14.27
C ASN A 58 7.25 1.75 13.42
N GLY A 59 7.46 2.26 12.20
CA GLY A 59 8.72 2.06 11.47
C GLY A 59 9.00 0.62 11.00
N GLU A 60 7.97 -0.21 10.82
CA GLU A 60 8.14 -1.66 10.54
C GLU A 60 8.60 -1.96 9.09
N CYS A 61 8.57 -0.99 8.17
CA CYS A 61 9.10 -1.12 6.80
C CYS A 61 10.17 -0.04 6.55
N LEU A 62 11.44 -0.37 6.74
CA LEU A 62 12.56 0.53 6.46
C LEU A 62 13.47 -0.04 5.37
N GLY A 63 14.31 0.83 4.79
CA GLY A 63 15.30 0.43 3.79
C GLY A 63 14.69 -0.27 2.58
N GLU A 64 15.20 -1.45 2.26
CA GLU A 64 14.80 -2.23 1.08
C GLU A 64 13.33 -2.69 1.16
N CYS A 65 12.80 -2.97 2.36
CA CYS A 65 11.39 -3.33 2.53
C CYS A 65 10.45 -2.18 2.13
N MET A 66 10.88 -0.92 2.31
CA MET A 66 10.11 0.26 1.92
C MET A 66 10.02 0.42 0.41
N ALA A 67 11.09 0.06 -0.32
CA ALA A 67 11.07 0.06 -1.78
C ALA A 67 10.06 -0.96 -2.32
N VAL A 68 10.05 -2.18 -1.75
CA VAL A 68 9.06 -3.20 -2.13
C VAL A 68 7.64 -2.76 -1.79
N LEU A 69 7.43 -2.19 -0.60
CA LEU A 69 6.12 -1.63 -0.22
C LEU A 69 5.64 -0.56 -1.18
N THR A 70 6.54 0.30 -1.67
CA THR A 70 6.22 1.36 -2.63
C THR A 70 5.74 0.79 -3.96
N GLU A 71 6.42 -0.23 -4.49
CA GLU A 71 6.01 -0.89 -5.73
C GLU A 71 4.71 -1.68 -5.54
N VAL A 72 4.55 -2.41 -4.43
CA VAL A 72 3.30 -3.10 -4.10
C VAL A 72 2.14 -2.11 -3.99
N ALA A 73 2.32 -0.97 -3.31
CA ALA A 73 1.29 0.04 -3.18
C ALA A 73 0.89 0.66 -4.52
N LYS A 74 1.84 0.79 -5.46
CA LYS A 74 1.57 1.24 -6.82
C LYS A 74 0.75 0.22 -7.60
N GLU A 75 1.06 -1.06 -7.49
CA GLU A 75 0.31 -2.14 -8.16
C GLU A 75 -1.12 -2.26 -7.63
N VAL A 76 -1.28 -2.22 -6.31
CA VAL A 76 -2.59 -2.23 -5.65
C VAL A 76 -3.36 -0.96 -6.02
N GLY A 77 -2.71 0.21 -5.95
CA GLY A 77 -3.30 1.51 -6.26
C GLY A 77 -3.76 1.68 -7.71
N ARG A 78 -3.17 0.95 -8.67
CA ARG A 78 -3.67 0.92 -10.06
C ARG A 78 -5.05 0.28 -10.19
N LYS A 79 -5.42 -0.60 -9.26
CA LYS A 79 -6.66 -1.38 -9.28
C LYS A 79 -7.70 -0.86 -8.29
N LEU A 80 -7.24 -0.34 -7.15
CA LEU A 80 -8.07 -0.02 -6.00
C LEU A 80 -7.98 1.46 -5.60
N ASP A 81 -9.11 2.03 -5.24
CA ASP A 81 -9.21 3.30 -4.51
C ASP A 81 -10.02 3.10 -3.22
N ALA A 82 -9.73 3.91 -2.21
CA ALA A 82 -10.39 3.87 -0.91
C ALA A 82 -11.75 4.58 -0.98
N SER A 83 -12.79 3.94 -0.46
CA SER A 83 -14.06 4.59 -0.11
C SER A 83 -13.96 5.11 1.32
N TRP A 84 -14.02 6.44 1.48
CA TRP A 84 -14.04 7.13 2.78
C TRP A 84 -15.44 7.19 3.37
#